data_AF-A0AA47ELR4-F1
#
_entry.id   AF-A0AA47ELR4-F1
#
_cell.length_a   1.000
_cell.length_b   1.000
_cell.length_c   1.000
_cell.angle_alpha   90.00
_cell.angle_beta   90.00
_cell.angle_gamma   90.00
#
_symmetry.space_group_name_H-M   'P 1'
#
loop_
_entity.id
_entity.type
_entity.pdbx_description
1 polymer ?
#
loop_
_entity_poly.entity_id
_entity_poly.type
_entity_poly.pdbx_seq_one_letter_code
_entity_poly.pdbx_strand_id
1 'polypeptide(L)'
;MEMNDNKSEDFTLNMGTSTSFLVKIQYRQNTSWQGTIKWLDGKQTRHFRSCLEMMMLIEDALTSDKAKSKDIEFNSWEENDEATSLSDLEVKRRKMYREYVCKNKK
;
A
#
# COMPACT_ATOMS: atom_id res chain seq x y z
N MET A 1 -42.28 -15.70 11.44
CA MET A 1 -41.63 -14.51 10.87
C MET A 1 -40.14 -14.79 10.93
N GLU A 2 -39.66 -15.58 9.98
CA GLU A 2 -38.23 -15.73 9.74
C GLU A 2 -37.73 -14.48 9.02
N MET A 3 -36.48 -14.10 9.29
CA MET A 3 -35.57 -13.16 8.58
C MET A 3 -34.68 -12.54 9.67
N ASN A 4 -33.35 -12.53 9.64
CA ASN A 4 -32.38 -12.86 8.60
C ASN A 4 -31.14 -13.42 9.28
N ASP A 5 -30.74 -14.62 8.88
CA ASP A 5 -29.35 -15.05 9.00
C ASP A 5 -28.50 -14.19 8.05
N ASN A 6 -28.04 -13.04 8.55
CA ASN A 6 -26.88 -12.38 7.95
C ASN A 6 -25.63 -13.18 8.34
N LYS A 7 -25.56 -14.43 7.85
CA LYS A 7 -24.35 -15.22 7.86
C LYS A 7 -23.43 -14.56 6.85
N SER A 8 -22.59 -13.64 7.35
CA SER A 8 -21.48 -13.10 6.57
C SER A 8 -20.63 -14.29 6.18
N GLU A 9 -20.76 -14.73 4.93
CA GLU A 9 -19.89 -15.72 4.32
C GLU A 9 -18.46 -15.19 4.48
N ASP A 10 -17.74 -15.76 5.44
CA ASP A 10 -16.33 -15.52 5.58
C ASP A 10 -15.68 -16.20 4.39
N PHE A 11 -15.31 -15.39 3.39
CA PHE A 11 -14.44 -15.83 2.32
C PHE A 11 -13.09 -16.20 2.93
N THR A 12 -12.98 -17.42 3.45
CA THR A 12 -11.71 -18.03 3.82
C THR A 12 -11.01 -18.41 2.52
N LEU A 13 -10.39 -17.42 1.88
CA LEU A 13 -9.39 -17.68 0.86
C LEU A 13 -8.30 -18.50 1.52
N ASN A 14 -8.28 -19.79 1.20
CA ASN A 14 -7.30 -20.74 1.69
C ASN A 14 -5.94 -20.37 1.06
N MET A 15 -5.25 -19.44 1.70
CA MET A 15 -3.99 -18.90 1.24
C MET A 15 -2.91 -19.54 2.12
N GLY A 16 -2.28 -20.59 1.57
CA GLY A 16 -1.20 -21.31 2.22
C GLY A 16 -0.20 -20.33 2.84
N THR A 17 0.14 -20.59 4.11
CA THR A 17 1.15 -19.85 4.90
C THR A 17 0.97 -18.33 5.01
N SER A 18 -0.21 -17.78 4.70
CA SER A 18 -0.41 -16.32 4.62
C SER A 18 -1.06 -15.78 5.88
N THR A 19 -0.42 -14.78 6.51
CA THR A 19 -0.97 -14.09 7.68
C THR A 19 -2.31 -13.45 7.33
N SER A 20 -3.35 -13.82 8.06
CA SER A 20 -4.73 -13.40 7.77
C SER A 20 -5.18 -12.25 8.66
N PHE A 21 -5.77 -11.22 8.05
CA PHE A 21 -6.28 -10.03 8.73
C PHE A 21 -7.75 -9.81 8.40
N LEU A 22 -8.56 -9.55 9.44
CA LEU A 22 -9.94 -9.10 9.30
C LEU A 22 -9.98 -7.58 9.42
N VAL A 23 -10.36 -6.90 8.34
CA VAL A 23 -10.42 -5.43 8.29
C VAL A 23 -11.89 -4.99 8.24
N LYS A 24 -12.31 -4.21 9.23
CA LYS A 24 -13.64 -3.59 9.27
C LYS A 24 -13.50 -2.09 9.04
N ILE A 25 -13.94 -1.64 7.86
CA ILE A 25 -14.02 -0.22 7.52
C ILE A 25 -15.27 0.36 8.19
N GLN A 26 -15.10 1.39 9.01
CA GLN A 26 -16.19 2.07 9.72
C GLN A 26 -16.52 3.42 9.10
N TYR A 27 -15.49 4.16 8.66
CA TYR A 27 -15.68 5.50 8.11
C TYR A 27 -14.83 5.73 6.86
N ARG A 28 -15.34 6.58 5.97
CA ARG A 28 -14.70 6.96 4.71
C ARG A 28 -14.67 8.48 4.52
N GLN A 29 -14.15 9.17 5.53
CA GLN A 29 -14.05 10.63 5.54
C GLN A 29 -12.66 11.09 5.07
N ASN A 30 -12.56 12.31 4.55
CA ASN A 30 -11.30 12.93 4.12
C ASN A 30 -10.48 12.08 3.14
N THR A 31 -11.15 11.33 2.24
CA THR A 31 -10.50 10.46 1.26
C THR A 31 -9.60 9.38 1.89
N SER A 32 -9.80 9.08 3.18
CA SER A 32 -9.08 8.02 3.89
C SER A 32 -10.04 6.96 4.42
N TRP A 33 -9.56 5.73 4.55
CA TRP A 33 -10.28 4.65 5.20
C TRP A 33 -9.93 4.62 6.69
N GLN A 34 -10.94 4.46 7.51
CA GLN A 34 -10.81 4.39 8.97
C GLN A 34 -11.62 3.23 9.49
N GLY A 35 -11.13 2.59 10.55
CA GLY A 35 -11.82 1.45 11.12
C GLY A 35 -10.93 0.63 12.04
N THR A 36 -11.15 -0.68 12.00
CA THR A 36 -10.50 -1.63 12.91
C THR A 36 -9.91 -2.77 12.11
N ILE A 37 -8.69 -3.15 12.45
CA ILE A 37 -8.01 -4.33 11.92
C ILE A 37 -7.84 -5.34 13.04
N LYS A 38 -8.22 -6.59 12.78
CA LYS A 38 -8.04 -7.73 13.68
C LYS A 38 -7.09 -8.71 13.01
N TRP A 39 -5.97 -8.95 13.65
CA TRP A 39 -5.04 -9.99 13.27
C TRP A 39 -5.57 -11.33 13.80
N LEU A 40 -5.83 -12.27 12.88
CA LEU A 40 -6.48 -13.54 13.23
C LEU A 40 -5.52 -14.50 13.95
N ASP A 41 -4.24 -14.48 13.56
CA ASP A 41 -3.22 -15.37 14.13
C ASP A 41 -2.77 -14.90 15.52
N GLY A 42 -2.32 -13.65 15.63
CA GLY A 42 -1.91 -13.06 16.92
C GLY A 42 -3.04 -12.60 17.83
N LYS A 43 -4.31 -12.82 17.46
CA LYS A 43 -5.53 -12.46 18.22
C LYS A 43 -5.60 -10.99 18.69
N GLN A 44 -4.87 -10.08 18.05
CA GLN A 44 -4.87 -8.67 18.40
C GLN A 44 -5.86 -7.88 17.54
N THR A 45 -6.53 -6.90 18.14
CA THR A 45 -7.43 -5.97 17.44
C THR A 45 -6.95 -4.55 17.70
N ARG A 46 -6.73 -3.78 16.64
CA ARG A 46 -6.30 -2.38 16.72
C ARG A 46 -7.15 -1.49 15.83
N HIS A 47 -7.33 -0.25 16.24
CA HIS A 47 -7.99 0.77 15.45
C HIS A 47 -6.97 1.51 14.58
N PHE A 48 -7.39 1.90 13.38
CA PHE A 48 -6.59 2.75 12.49
C PHE A 48 -7.40 3.98 12.07
N ARG A 49 -6.73 5.12 12.00
CA ARG A 49 -7.28 6.45 11.67
C ARG A 49 -6.95 6.87 10.24
N SER A 50 -6.14 6.08 9.52
CA SER A 50 -5.86 6.26 8.10
C SER A 50 -5.39 4.97 7.42
N CYS A 51 -5.41 4.96 6.08
CA CYS A 51 -4.84 3.85 5.29
C CYS A 51 -3.36 3.59 5.60
N LEU A 52 -2.57 4.64 5.85
CA LEU A 52 -1.13 4.49 6.15
C LEU A 52 -0.94 3.79 7.50
N GLU A 53 -1.69 4.22 8.52
CA GLU A 53 -1.65 3.59 9.84
C GLU A 53 -2.08 2.12 9.76
N MET A 54 -3.05 1.77 8.92
CA MET A 54 -3.42 0.38 8.66
C MET A 54 -2.24 -0.42 8.08
N MET A 55 -1.49 0.13 7.11
CA MET A 55 -0.33 -0.54 6.53
C MET A 55 0.80 -0.73 7.55
N MET A 56 1.07 0.28 8.38
CA MET A 56 2.05 0.18 9.47
C MET A 56 1.67 -0.89 10.49
N LEU A 57 0.37 -1.05 10.80
CA LEU A 57 -0.10 -2.12 11.69
C LEU A 57 0.07 -3.53 11.08
N ILE A 58 -0.06 -3.66 9.76
CA ILE A 58 0.22 -4.91 9.06
C ILE A 58 1.73 -5.21 9.09
N GLU A 59 2.56 -4.20 8.82
CA GLU A 59 4.02 -4.32 8.88
C GLU A 59 4.51 -4.70 10.29
N ASP A 60 3.96 -4.07 11.34
CA ASP A 60 4.24 -4.39 12.74
C ASP A 60 3.90 -5.86 13.06
N ALA A 61 2.72 -6.32 12.63
CA ALA A 61 2.31 -7.71 12.81
C ALA A 61 3.25 -8.69 12.08
N LEU A 62 3.60 -8.42 10.82
CA LEU A 62 4.51 -9.27 10.04
C LEU A 62 5.93 -9.30 10.60
N THR A 63 6.41 -8.18 11.16
CA THR A 63 7.72 -8.08 11.80
C THR A 63 7.75 -8.78 13.15
N SER A 64 6.61 -8.82 13.87
CA SER A 64 6.50 -9.50 15.16
C SER A 64 6.63 -11.02 15.05
N ASP A 65 6.16 -11.62 13.95
CA ASP A 65 6.33 -13.06 13.67
C ASP A 65 7.73 -13.42 13.17
N LYS A 66 8.39 -12.48 12.47
CA LYS A 66 9.73 -12.67 11.92
C LYS A 66 10.76 -11.99 12.81
N ALA A 67 11.11 -12.64 13.92
CA ALA A 67 12.40 -12.35 14.55
C ALA A 67 13.53 -12.57 13.51
N LYS A 68 14.07 -11.46 12.98
CA LYS A 68 15.18 -11.35 12.00
C LYS A 68 14.87 -11.62 10.53
N SER A 69 14.30 -10.63 9.86
CA SER A 69 14.85 -10.14 8.58
C SER A 69 14.48 -8.66 8.47
N LYS A 70 15.34 -7.79 9.02
CA LYS A 70 15.47 -6.43 8.48
C LYS A 70 15.81 -6.64 7.02
N ASP A 71 14.90 -6.22 6.14
CA ASP A 71 15.12 -5.82 4.74
C ASP A 71 13.71 -5.69 4.11
N ILE A 72 12.87 -4.80 4.66
CA ILE A 72 11.83 -4.19 3.84
C ILE A 72 12.54 -3.01 3.18
N GLU A 73 13.04 -3.25 1.98
CA GLU A 73 13.62 -2.25 1.08
C GLU A 73 12.50 -1.33 0.58
N PHE A 74 11.95 -0.53 1.49
CA PHE A 74 10.91 0.46 1.20
C PHE A 74 11.59 1.70 0.62
N ASN A 75 11.57 1.82 -0.71
CA ASN A 75 12.22 2.84 -1.55
C ASN A 75 13.74 2.72 -1.69
N SER A 76 14.19 1.86 -2.60
CA SER A 76 15.28 2.24 -3.49
C SER A 76 14.65 2.82 -4.76
N TRP A 77 14.49 4.15 -4.81
CA TRP A 77 14.49 4.79 -6.13
C TRP A 77 15.92 4.57 -6.61
N GLU A 78 16.14 3.60 -7.49
CA GLU A 78 17.38 3.61 -8.27
C GLU A 78 17.35 4.91 -9.07
N GLU A 79 18.02 5.94 -8.55
CA GLU A 79 18.62 6.98 -9.37
C GLU A 79 19.76 6.33 -10.17
N ASN A 80 19.37 5.45 -11.10
CA ASN A 80 20.19 5.17 -12.25
C ASN A 80 20.00 6.34 -13.21
N ASP A 81 20.76 7.41 -12.98
CA ASP A 81 21.18 8.31 -14.04
C ASP A 81 22.51 8.93 -13.62
N GLU A 82 23.57 8.48 -14.30
CA GLU A 82 24.87 9.13 -14.32
C GLU A 82 24.69 10.66 -14.32
N ALA A 83 25.41 11.33 -13.43
CA ALA A 83 25.47 12.79 -13.35
C ALA A 83 25.92 13.39 -14.69
N THR A 84 24.98 13.57 -15.60
CA THR A 84 25.15 14.34 -16.82
C THR A 84 24.78 15.77 -16.43
N SER A 85 25.80 16.64 -16.38
CA SER A 85 25.77 18.07 -16.06
C SER A 85 24.38 18.72 -16.19
N LEU A 86 23.98 19.56 -15.22
CA LEU A 86 22.68 20.26 -15.22
C LEU A 86 22.40 21.07 -16.51
N SER A 87 23.43 21.45 -17.26
CA SER A 87 23.30 22.02 -18.62
C SER A 87 22.66 21.05 -19.61
N ASP A 88 23.05 19.78 -19.53
CA ASP A 88 22.68 18.73 -20.46
C ASP A 88 21.28 18.22 -20.15
N LEU A 89 20.88 18.25 -18.87
CA LEU A 89 19.50 17.94 -18.45
C LEU A 89 18.51 18.99 -18.97
N GLU A 90 18.88 20.27 -18.96
CA GLU A 90 18.05 21.36 -19.50
C GLU A 90 17.91 21.25 -21.03
N VAL A 91 18.99 20.88 -21.73
CA VAL A 91 18.97 20.59 -23.18
C VAL A 91 18.12 19.36 -23.48
N LYS A 92 18.23 18.29 -22.69
CA LYS A 92 17.45 17.05 -22.80
C LYS A 92 15.96 17.32 -22.56
N ARG A 93 15.60 18.09 -21.53
CA ARG A 93 14.22 18.54 -21.25
C ARG A 93 13.66 19.37 -22.40
N ARG A 94 14.42 20.32 -22.93
CA ARG A 94 13.99 21.15 -24.08
C ARG A 94 13.80 20.32 -25.34
N LYS A 95 14.67 19.33 -25.61
CA LYS A 95 14.54 18.43 -26.76
C LYS A 95 13.30 17.53 -26.63
N MET A 96 13.10 16.93 -25.45
CA MET A 96 11.92 16.12 -25.12
C MET A 96 10.63 16.91 -25.29
N TYR A 97 10.57 18.15 -24.79
CA TYR A 97 9.39 18.98 -24.92
C TYR A 97 9.11 19.37 -26.38
N ARG A 98 10.15 19.69 -27.18
CA ARG A 98 9.97 19.94 -28.62
C ARG A 98 9.42 18.71 -29.36
N GLU A 99 9.98 17.52 -29.13
CA GLU A 99 9.49 16.28 -29.75
C GLU A 99 8.06 15.96 -29.32
N TYR A 100 7.73 16.13 -28.04
CA TYR A 100 6.38 15.94 -27.54
C TYR A 100 5.39 16.88 -28.23
N VAL A 101 5.73 18.16 -28.36
CA VAL A 101 4.89 19.15 -29.05
C VAL A 101 4.77 18.81 -30.55
N CYS A 102 5.84 18.38 -31.21
CA CYS A 102 5.78 17.94 -32.62
C CYS A 102 4.94 16.67 -32.82
N LYS A 103 4.99 15.71 -31.88
CA LYS A 103 4.19 14.48 -31.94
C LYS A 103 2.70 14.69 -31.64
N ASN A 104 2.35 15.76 -30.91
CA ASN A 104 0.98 16.04 -30.48
C ASN A 104 0.35 17.26 -31.16
N LYS A 105 1.04 17.90 -32.10
CA LYS A 105 0.42 18.85 -33.04
C LYS A 105 -0.06 18.08 -34.28
N LYS A 106 -1.38 17.84 -34.34
CA LYS A 106 -2.11 17.68 -35.59
C LYS A 106 -2.15 19.00 -36.36
#